data_AF-A0A497L9C1-F1
#
_entry.id   AF-A0A497L9C1-F1
#
_cell.length_a   1.000
_cell.length_b   1.000
_cell.length_c   1.000
_cell.angle_alpha   90.00
_cell.angle_beta   90.00
_cell.angle_gamma   90.00
#
_symmetry.space_group_name_H-M   'P 1'
#
loop_
_entity.id
_entity.type
_entity.pdbx_description
1 polymer ?
#
loop_
_entity_poly.entity_id
_entity_poly.type
_entity_poly.pdbx_seq_one_letter_code
_entity_poly.pdbx_strand_id
1 'polypeptide(L)'
;TDGRMMHKSLGNYVASSEVFSKYGADATRQWAAGGGATGSDIPFRWPDVEFGWRFLIKLWNAARFVSHQLKDYKPDEEEYALQPLDRWILSKAEKLTEKVTEALENCQFNIATDEIRNFAWHVLCDCYIEAVKDRLYKPEVYGEEKKRAAQYTLYTVLYRILQLLAPIAPHITEEIYQTMYAEEKGYESIHLSPWPAVNEKLMDEEAEKSGDLIMAVITEVRREKAEKRMPLNTQIKKLTIYAGEKDLAESIERGREDITGTCKALKIEIVASTGEGREVKPYGNVRFVAEY
;
A
#
# COMPACT_ATOMS: atom_id res chain seq x y z
N THR A 1 8.05 -23.60 17.08
CA THR A 1 8.26 -24.48 18.26
C THR A 1 7.09 -25.44 18.37
N ASP A 2 7.16 -26.42 19.27
CA ASP A 2 6.14 -27.44 19.55
C ASP A 2 4.94 -26.92 20.36
N GLY A 3 4.80 -25.59 20.50
CA GLY A 3 3.74 -24.94 21.28
C GLY A 3 3.94 -25.00 22.79
N ARG A 4 5.00 -25.65 23.28
CA ARG A 4 5.33 -25.69 24.71
C ARG A 4 6.04 -24.41 25.13
N MET A 5 5.96 -24.10 26.43
CA MET A 5 6.76 -23.05 27.05
C MET A 5 8.25 -23.24 26.69
N MET A 6 8.92 -22.15 26.32
CA MET A 6 10.36 -22.17 26.09
C MET A 6 11.12 -22.36 27.40
N HIS A 7 11.95 -23.39 27.47
CA HIS A 7 12.78 -23.66 28.63
C HIS A 7 14.12 -24.26 28.23
N LYS A 8 15.23 -23.77 28.82
CA LYS A 8 16.59 -24.23 28.48
C LYS A 8 16.76 -25.74 28.65
N SER A 9 16.18 -26.32 29.71
CA SER A 9 16.28 -27.77 29.96
C SER A 9 15.50 -28.63 28.96
N LEU A 10 14.50 -28.06 28.27
CA LEU A 10 13.72 -28.75 27.25
C LEU A 10 14.37 -28.66 25.85
N GLY A 11 15.44 -27.88 25.70
CA GLY A 11 16.11 -27.66 24.42
C GLY A 11 15.27 -26.91 23.39
N ASN A 12 14.10 -26.38 23.77
CA ASN A 12 13.16 -25.68 22.88
C ASN A 12 13.24 -24.14 22.98
N TYR A 13 14.21 -23.62 23.74
CA TYR A 13 14.49 -22.20 23.86
C TYR A 13 15.15 -21.66 22.58
N VAL A 14 14.71 -20.48 22.13
CA VAL A 14 15.31 -19.76 21.01
C VAL A 14 16.04 -18.52 21.54
N ALA A 15 17.35 -18.43 21.27
CA ALA A 15 18.15 -17.30 21.73
C ALA A 15 17.87 -16.05 20.91
N SER A 16 17.65 -14.90 21.56
CA SER A 16 17.40 -13.63 20.87
C SER A 16 18.56 -13.24 19.94
N SER A 17 19.81 -13.54 20.32
CA SER A 17 20.98 -13.31 19.47
C SER A 17 20.92 -14.08 18.15
N GLU A 18 20.37 -15.30 18.16
CA GLU A 18 20.17 -16.09 16.94
C GLU A 18 19.17 -15.40 16.01
N VAL A 19 18.04 -14.95 16.56
CA VAL A 19 16.99 -14.30 15.77
C VAL A 19 17.50 -12.96 15.20
N PHE A 20 18.17 -12.15 16.02
CA PHE A 20 18.72 -10.86 15.60
C PHE A 20 19.77 -11.01 14.51
N SER A 21 20.64 -12.03 14.60
CA SER A 21 21.66 -12.29 13.58
C SER A 21 21.07 -12.67 12.21
N LYS A 22 19.87 -13.30 12.19
CA LYS A 22 19.22 -13.74 10.95
C LYS A 22 18.29 -12.69 10.35
N TYR A 23 17.47 -12.04 11.20
CA TYR A 23 16.33 -11.23 10.74
C TYR A 23 16.29 -9.83 11.34
N GLY A 24 17.20 -9.49 12.25
CA GLY A 24 17.23 -8.20 12.94
C GLY A 24 16.18 -8.05 14.05
N ALA A 25 16.27 -6.93 14.77
CA ALA A 25 15.40 -6.65 15.91
C ALA A 25 13.95 -6.38 15.48
N ASP A 26 13.73 -5.59 14.41
CA ASP A 26 12.40 -5.17 13.97
C ASP A 26 11.52 -6.34 13.51
N ALA A 27 12.10 -7.35 12.86
CA ALA A 27 11.36 -8.56 12.49
C ALA A 27 10.89 -9.33 13.75
N THR A 28 11.75 -9.39 14.77
CA THR A 28 11.44 -10.03 16.05
C THR A 28 10.37 -9.25 16.82
N ARG A 29 10.46 -7.92 16.83
CA ARG A 29 9.45 -7.04 17.45
C ARG A 29 8.09 -7.19 16.79
N GLN A 30 8.04 -7.32 15.47
CA GLN A 30 6.80 -7.60 14.75
C GLN A 30 6.21 -8.96 15.09
N TRP A 31 7.01 -10.01 15.25
CA TRP A 31 6.50 -11.30 15.74
C TRP A 31 5.88 -11.15 17.14
N ALA A 32 6.54 -10.43 18.04
CA ALA A 32 6.01 -10.20 19.40
C ALA A 32 4.72 -9.38 19.38
N ALA A 33 4.67 -8.30 18.58
CA ALA A 33 3.48 -7.46 18.44
C ALA A 33 2.33 -8.18 17.73
N GLY A 34 2.63 -9.01 16.72
CA GLY A 34 1.67 -9.82 15.96
C GLY A 34 1.23 -11.10 16.66
N GLY A 35 1.84 -11.44 17.80
CA GLY A 35 1.79 -12.76 18.42
C GLY A 35 0.43 -13.21 18.98
N GLY A 36 -0.54 -12.30 19.06
CA GLY A 36 -1.91 -12.60 19.48
C GLY A 36 -2.52 -11.49 20.34
N ALA A 37 -3.77 -11.69 20.75
CA ALA A 37 -4.44 -10.79 21.68
C ALA A 37 -3.78 -10.85 23.07
N THR A 38 -3.77 -9.71 23.77
CA THR A 38 -3.28 -9.59 25.14
C THR A 38 -3.80 -10.73 26.04
N GLY A 39 -2.89 -11.43 26.72
CA GLY A 39 -3.20 -12.57 27.57
C GLY A 39 -3.13 -13.95 26.90
N SER A 40 -2.87 -14.01 25.59
CA SER A 40 -2.64 -15.26 24.87
C SER A 40 -1.17 -15.70 24.92
N ASP A 41 -0.92 -17.00 24.93
CA ASP A 41 0.42 -17.54 24.70
C ASP A 41 0.86 -17.25 23.26
N ILE A 42 2.07 -16.71 23.11
CA ILE A 42 2.65 -16.37 21.81
C ILE A 42 3.67 -17.44 21.42
N PRO A 43 3.31 -18.42 20.57
CA PRO A 43 4.28 -19.41 20.12
C PRO A 43 5.30 -18.75 19.20
N PHE A 44 6.58 -19.00 19.46
CA PHE A 44 7.61 -18.59 18.52
C PHE A 44 7.66 -19.52 17.31
N ARG A 45 7.54 -18.93 16.12
CA ARG A 45 7.66 -19.64 14.85
C ARG A 45 8.58 -18.84 13.95
N TRP A 46 9.64 -19.49 13.48
CA TRP A 46 10.57 -18.91 12.51
C TRP A 46 9.86 -18.30 11.28
N PRO A 47 8.81 -18.93 10.71
CA PRO A 47 8.05 -18.32 9.62
C PRO A 47 7.43 -16.96 9.95
N ASP A 48 7.00 -16.72 11.19
CA ASP A 48 6.36 -15.44 11.57
C ASP A 48 7.39 -14.31 11.61
N VAL A 49 8.59 -14.60 12.12
CA VAL A 49 9.72 -13.66 12.10
C VAL A 49 10.20 -13.42 10.66
N GLU A 50 10.32 -14.48 9.86
CA GLU A 50 10.69 -14.38 8.45
C GLU A 50 9.68 -13.54 7.66
N PHE A 51 8.39 -13.69 7.95
CA PHE A 51 7.34 -12.87 7.36
C PHE A 51 7.51 -11.38 7.70
N GLY A 52 7.75 -11.06 8.97
CA GLY A 52 8.07 -9.69 9.42
C GLY A 52 9.31 -9.13 8.71
N TRP A 53 10.36 -9.93 8.54
CA TRP A 53 11.57 -9.55 7.81
C TRP A 53 11.31 -9.29 6.31
N ARG A 54 10.54 -10.15 5.64
CA ARG A 54 10.15 -9.95 4.22
C ARG A 54 9.34 -8.67 4.04
N PHE A 55 8.45 -8.37 4.98
CA PHE A 55 7.72 -7.10 4.99
C PHE A 55 8.68 -5.90 5.10
N LEU A 56 9.67 -5.94 6.00
CA LEU A 56 10.66 -4.87 6.13
C LEU A 56 11.46 -4.66 4.83
N ILE A 57 11.85 -5.73 4.15
CA ILE A 57 12.51 -5.65 2.82
C ILE A 57 11.58 -4.99 1.80
N LYS A 58 10.30 -5.37 1.78
CA LYS A 58 9.31 -4.79 0.86
C LYS A 58 9.13 -3.29 1.14
N LEU A 59 9.02 -2.90 2.41
CA LEU A 59 8.93 -1.50 2.83
C LEU A 59 10.18 -0.70 2.44
N TRP A 60 11.38 -1.25 2.67
CA TRP A 60 12.64 -0.62 2.26
C TRP A 60 12.71 -0.40 0.76
N ASN A 61 12.34 -1.41 -0.03
CA ASN A 61 12.32 -1.30 -1.49
C ASN A 61 11.30 -0.27 -1.98
N ALA A 62 10.14 -0.18 -1.33
CA ALA A 62 9.14 0.85 -1.61
C ALA A 62 9.68 2.25 -1.29
N ALA A 63 10.26 2.44 -0.11
CA ALA A 63 10.86 3.71 0.30
C ALA A 63 11.99 4.14 -0.64
N ARG A 64 12.86 3.20 -1.05
CA ARG A 64 13.92 3.47 -2.04
C ARG A 64 13.35 3.87 -3.40
N PHE A 65 12.29 3.21 -3.86
CA PHE A 65 11.60 3.61 -5.08
C PHE A 65 11.03 5.03 -4.94
N VAL A 66 10.28 5.30 -3.88
CA VAL A 66 9.67 6.62 -3.62
C VAL A 66 10.74 7.70 -3.54
N SER A 67 11.82 7.49 -2.78
CA SER A 67 12.96 8.41 -2.70
C SER A 67 13.52 8.79 -4.08
N HIS A 68 13.60 7.85 -5.02
CA HIS A 68 14.02 8.17 -6.38
C HIS A 68 13.01 9.05 -7.12
N GLN A 69 11.71 8.79 -6.93
CA GLN A 69 10.64 9.58 -7.54
C GLN A 69 10.49 10.97 -6.92
N LEU A 70 11.01 11.20 -5.71
CA LEU A 70 10.91 12.46 -5.00
C LEU A 70 12.17 13.34 -5.13
N LYS A 71 13.15 12.98 -5.97
CA LYS A 71 14.41 13.74 -6.10
C LYS A 71 14.21 15.21 -6.51
N ASP A 72 13.19 15.49 -7.30
CA ASP A 72 12.80 16.83 -7.76
C ASP A 72 11.57 17.37 -7.00
N TYR A 73 11.08 16.65 -6.00
CA TYR A 73 9.96 17.02 -5.15
C TYR A 73 10.43 17.70 -3.88
N LYS A 74 9.80 18.80 -3.53
CA LYS A 74 9.92 19.45 -2.24
C LYS A 74 8.53 19.60 -1.65
N PRO A 75 8.30 19.22 -0.39
CA PRO A 75 7.03 19.49 0.26
C PRO A 75 6.80 21.00 0.31
N ASP A 76 5.60 21.43 -0.10
CA ASP A 76 5.16 22.82 -0.04
C ASP A 76 3.70 22.87 0.42
N GLU A 77 3.17 24.08 0.56
CA GLU A 77 1.77 24.33 0.91
C GLU A 77 0.87 24.48 -0.33
N GLU A 78 1.34 24.05 -1.52
CA GLU A 78 0.55 24.16 -2.74
C GLU A 78 -0.67 23.20 -2.73
N GLU A 79 -1.77 23.65 -3.32
CA GLU A 79 -2.91 22.77 -3.58
C GLU A 79 -2.63 21.93 -4.84
N TYR A 80 -2.46 20.62 -4.63
CA TYR A 80 -2.25 19.68 -5.71
C TYR A 80 -3.59 19.26 -6.33
N ALA A 81 -3.65 19.21 -7.66
CA ALA A 81 -4.77 18.64 -8.40
C ALA A 81 -4.80 17.10 -8.28
N LEU A 82 -5.21 16.60 -7.12
CA LEU A 82 -5.25 15.18 -6.80
C LEU A 82 -6.15 14.40 -7.77
N GLN A 83 -5.60 13.33 -8.33
CA GLN A 83 -6.35 12.41 -9.18
C GLN A 83 -7.18 11.44 -8.31
N PRO A 84 -8.17 10.72 -8.88
CA PRO A 84 -9.05 9.84 -8.11
C PRO A 84 -8.30 8.82 -7.25
N LEU A 85 -7.24 8.18 -7.79
CA LEU A 85 -6.43 7.22 -7.03
C LEU A 85 -5.58 7.88 -5.93
N ASP A 86 -5.28 9.18 -6.05
CA ASP A 86 -4.55 9.93 -5.02
C ASP A 86 -5.44 10.16 -3.81
N ARG A 87 -6.65 10.69 -4.06
CA ARG A 87 -7.70 10.86 -3.04
C ARG A 87 -8.05 9.53 -2.38
N TRP A 88 -8.15 8.46 -3.16
CA TRP A 88 -8.41 7.10 -2.69
C TRP A 88 -7.39 6.63 -1.65
N ILE A 89 -6.08 6.71 -1.94
CA ILE A 89 -5.08 6.20 -1.00
C ILE A 89 -4.88 7.13 0.20
N LEU A 90 -5.05 8.44 0.03
CA LEU A 90 -5.01 9.40 1.14
C LEU A 90 -6.15 9.12 2.13
N SER A 91 -7.38 8.96 1.64
CA SER A 91 -8.53 8.61 2.48
C SER A 91 -8.31 7.29 3.22
N LYS A 92 -7.83 6.25 2.52
CA LYS A 92 -7.52 4.97 3.17
C LYS A 92 -6.38 5.09 4.20
N ALA A 93 -5.40 5.97 4.00
CA ALA A 93 -4.34 6.21 4.98
C ALA A 93 -4.86 6.89 6.26
N GLU A 94 -5.83 7.79 6.14
CA GLU A 94 -6.49 8.39 7.30
C GLU A 94 -7.33 7.35 8.06
N LYS A 95 -8.11 6.51 7.36
CA LYS A 95 -8.83 5.38 8.00
C LYS A 95 -7.89 4.35 8.63
N LEU A 96 -6.74 4.09 8.02
CA LEU A 96 -5.70 3.27 8.65
C LEU A 96 -5.23 3.91 9.96
N THR A 97 -5.00 5.22 9.95
CA THR A 97 -4.57 5.98 11.12
C THR A 97 -5.57 5.83 12.27
N GLU A 98 -6.87 5.99 12.01
CA GLU A 98 -7.93 5.76 13.01
C GLU A 98 -7.87 4.35 13.59
N LYS A 99 -7.90 3.33 12.73
CA LYS A 99 -7.91 1.92 13.15
C LYS A 99 -6.68 1.55 13.96
N VAL A 100 -5.50 1.98 13.53
CA VAL A 100 -4.25 1.69 14.22
C VAL A 100 -4.21 2.42 15.56
N THR A 101 -4.66 3.67 15.61
CA THR A 101 -4.75 4.43 16.86
C THR A 101 -5.67 3.73 17.85
N GLU A 102 -6.90 3.36 17.43
CA GLU A 102 -7.85 2.63 18.28
C GLU A 102 -7.29 1.28 18.74
N ALA A 103 -6.63 0.53 17.86
CA ALA A 103 -6.02 -0.74 18.20
C ALA A 103 -4.91 -0.56 19.26
N LEU A 104 -4.07 0.46 19.13
CA LEU A 104 -3.00 0.73 20.10
C LEU A 104 -3.55 1.20 21.46
N GLU A 105 -4.57 2.08 21.48
CA GLU A 105 -5.24 2.50 22.72
C GLU A 105 -5.85 1.30 23.48
N ASN A 106 -6.35 0.31 22.73
CA ASN A 106 -6.89 -0.93 23.29
C ASN A 106 -5.83 -2.03 23.50
N CYS A 107 -4.54 -1.72 23.36
CA CYS A 107 -3.43 -2.67 23.48
C CYS A 107 -3.54 -3.89 22.52
N GLN A 108 -4.18 -3.72 21.38
CA GLN A 108 -4.35 -4.71 20.32
C GLN A 108 -3.22 -4.59 19.28
N PHE A 109 -1.98 -4.80 19.72
CA PHE A 109 -0.78 -4.65 18.88
C PHE A 109 -0.79 -5.55 17.64
N ASN A 110 -1.45 -6.71 17.73
CA ASN A 110 -1.58 -7.64 16.62
C ASN A 110 -2.42 -7.04 15.49
N ILE A 111 -3.56 -6.43 15.83
CA ILE A 111 -4.44 -5.75 14.87
C ILE A 111 -3.71 -4.56 14.25
N ALA A 112 -3.07 -3.72 15.06
CA ALA A 112 -2.28 -2.58 14.57
C ALA A 112 -1.20 -3.03 13.57
N THR A 113 -0.42 -4.07 13.93
CA THR A 113 0.65 -4.60 13.07
C THR A 113 0.10 -5.20 11.78
N ASP A 114 -1.02 -5.92 11.83
CA ASP A 114 -1.68 -6.50 10.65
C ASP A 114 -2.22 -5.43 9.71
N GLU A 115 -2.94 -4.43 10.22
CA GLU A 115 -3.51 -3.35 9.41
C GLU A 115 -2.40 -2.55 8.69
N ILE A 116 -1.32 -2.18 9.40
CA ILE A 116 -0.18 -1.46 8.80
C ILE A 116 0.46 -2.30 7.70
N ARG A 117 0.74 -3.60 7.96
CA ARG A 117 1.37 -4.49 6.98
C ARG A 117 0.50 -4.68 5.75
N ASN A 118 -0.78 -4.95 5.94
CA ASN A 118 -1.74 -5.15 4.85
C ASN A 118 -1.86 -3.89 3.99
N PHE A 119 -1.96 -2.71 4.61
CA PHE A 119 -2.03 -1.46 3.87
C PHE A 119 -0.73 -1.19 3.10
N ALA A 120 0.42 -1.22 3.76
CA ALA A 120 1.69 -0.93 3.12
C ALA A 120 2.00 -1.91 1.99
N TRP A 121 1.73 -3.20 2.18
CA TRP A 121 2.01 -4.22 1.17
C TRP A 121 0.99 -4.20 0.03
N HIS A 122 -0.30 -4.36 0.34
CA HIS A 122 -1.30 -4.64 -0.68
C HIS A 122 -1.96 -3.38 -1.24
N VAL A 123 -2.09 -2.31 -0.44
CA VAL A 123 -2.75 -1.06 -0.87
C VAL A 123 -1.72 -0.08 -1.45
N LEU A 124 -0.61 0.17 -0.76
CA LEU A 124 0.43 1.06 -1.26
C LEU A 124 1.28 0.38 -2.34
N CYS A 125 1.97 -0.72 -2.03
CA CYS A 125 2.98 -1.26 -2.93
C CYS A 125 2.39 -1.98 -4.14
N ASP A 126 1.46 -2.91 -3.93
CA ASP A 126 0.95 -3.74 -5.03
C ASP A 126 -0.08 -2.99 -5.91
N CYS A 127 -0.78 -2.03 -5.31
CA CYS A 127 -1.83 -1.24 -5.97
C CYS A 127 -1.36 0.17 -6.37
N TYR A 128 -1.27 1.11 -5.43
CA TYR A 128 -1.08 2.53 -5.76
C TYR A 128 0.23 2.82 -6.48
N ILE A 129 1.36 2.34 -5.95
CA ILE A 129 2.69 2.54 -6.57
C ILE A 129 2.68 2.01 -8.02
N GLU A 130 2.10 0.84 -8.26
CA GLU A 130 2.01 0.30 -9.61
C GLU A 130 1.12 1.14 -10.52
N ALA A 131 0.00 1.66 -9.99
CA ALA A 131 -0.98 2.43 -10.74
C ALA A 131 -0.44 3.80 -11.21
N VAL A 132 0.38 4.46 -10.40
CA VAL A 132 0.86 5.82 -10.67
C VAL A 132 2.19 5.90 -11.42
N LYS A 133 2.86 4.75 -11.67
CA LYS A 133 4.17 4.70 -12.35
C LYS A 133 4.18 5.44 -13.68
N ASP A 134 3.15 5.30 -14.50
CA ASP A 134 3.14 5.96 -15.81
C ASP A 134 3.03 7.48 -15.67
N ARG A 135 2.27 8.00 -14.68
CA ARG A 135 2.23 9.43 -14.37
C ARG A 135 3.57 9.96 -13.86
N LEU A 136 4.29 9.16 -13.08
CA LEU A 136 5.62 9.51 -12.56
C LEU A 136 6.70 9.53 -13.64
N TYR A 137 6.70 8.54 -14.53
CA TYR A 137 7.75 8.36 -15.54
C TYR A 137 7.54 9.12 -16.85
N LYS A 138 6.30 9.55 -17.14
CA LYS A 138 5.95 10.18 -18.43
C LYS A 138 5.21 11.51 -18.25
N PRO A 139 5.81 12.50 -17.57
CA PRO A 139 5.16 13.80 -17.39
C PRO A 139 4.86 14.50 -18.72
N GLU A 140 5.57 14.18 -19.81
CA GLU A 140 5.28 14.67 -21.16
C GLU A 140 3.95 14.17 -21.74
N VAL A 141 3.41 13.06 -21.21
CA VAL A 141 2.13 12.48 -21.61
C VAL A 141 1.01 12.88 -20.65
N TYR A 142 1.27 12.84 -19.35
CA TYR A 142 0.25 13.03 -18.32
C TYR A 142 0.21 14.44 -17.73
N GLY A 143 1.26 15.25 -17.94
CA GLY A 143 1.44 16.58 -17.38
C GLY A 143 2.22 16.58 -16.05
N GLU A 144 3.03 17.62 -15.84
CA GLU A 144 3.82 17.79 -14.62
C GLU A 144 2.94 17.93 -13.36
N GLU A 145 1.76 18.56 -13.46
CA GLU A 145 0.84 18.69 -12.32
C GLU A 145 0.39 17.34 -11.75
N LYS A 146 0.10 16.36 -12.62
CA LYS A 146 -0.31 15.01 -12.19
C LYS A 146 0.85 14.23 -11.58
N LYS A 147 2.07 14.44 -12.09
CA LYS A 147 3.29 13.88 -11.49
C LYS A 147 3.49 14.45 -10.08
N ARG A 148 3.35 15.77 -9.92
CA ARG A 148 3.43 16.47 -8.62
C ARG A 148 2.39 15.95 -7.62
N ALA A 149 1.14 15.78 -8.05
CA ALA A 149 0.09 15.21 -7.21
C ALA A 149 0.42 13.78 -6.72
N ALA A 150 0.98 12.93 -7.60
CA ALA A 150 1.42 11.59 -7.24
C ALA A 150 2.63 11.62 -6.26
N GLN A 151 3.58 12.54 -6.46
CA GLN A 151 4.73 12.73 -5.57
C GLN A 151 4.28 13.15 -4.16
N TYR A 152 3.42 14.17 -4.06
CA TYR A 152 2.81 14.60 -2.80
C TYR A 152 2.13 13.43 -2.08
N THR A 153 1.35 12.64 -2.81
CA THR A 153 0.60 11.52 -2.25
C THR A 153 1.54 10.42 -1.74
N LEU A 154 2.55 10.03 -2.54
CA LEU A 154 3.55 9.05 -2.12
C LEU A 154 4.32 9.50 -0.88
N TYR A 155 4.76 10.76 -0.85
CA TYR A 155 5.46 11.35 0.30
C TYR A 155 4.59 11.31 1.55
N THR A 156 3.33 11.75 1.45
CA THR A 156 2.39 11.82 2.57
C THR A 156 2.03 10.45 3.11
N VAL A 157 1.68 9.50 2.23
CA VAL A 157 1.24 8.15 2.64
C VAL A 157 2.41 7.34 3.21
N LEU A 158 3.60 7.43 2.61
CA LEU A 158 4.77 6.72 3.13
C LEU A 158 5.15 7.27 4.51
N TYR A 159 5.17 8.60 4.70
CA TYR A 159 5.41 9.19 6.03
C TYR A 159 4.41 8.68 7.06
N ARG A 160 3.12 8.61 6.70
CA ARG A 160 2.07 8.09 7.59
C ARG A 160 2.35 6.65 8.01
N ILE A 161 2.71 5.77 7.07
CA ILE A 161 3.08 4.37 7.38
C ILE A 161 4.25 4.33 8.36
N LEU A 162 5.29 5.15 8.16
CA LEU A 162 6.47 5.16 9.03
C LEU A 162 6.09 5.58 10.46
N GLN A 163 5.27 6.62 10.62
CA GLN A 163 4.82 7.08 11.93
C GLN A 163 4.03 5.98 12.66
N LEU A 164 3.09 5.34 11.97
CA LEU A 164 2.27 4.27 12.54
C LEU A 164 3.10 3.02 12.88
N LEU A 165 4.12 2.72 12.09
CA LEU A 165 4.98 1.56 12.27
C LEU A 165 6.09 1.77 13.31
N ALA A 166 6.48 3.02 13.60
CA ALA A 166 7.63 3.36 14.43
C ALA A 166 7.63 2.69 15.83
N PRO A 167 6.50 2.58 16.56
CA PRO A 167 6.48 1.86 17.84
C PRO A 167 6.83 0.37 17.72
N ILE A 168 6.57 -0.23 16.56
CA ILE A 168 6.73 -1.67 16.30
C ILE A 168 8.12 -1.96 15.68
N ALA A 169 8.50 -1.24 14.63
CA ALA A 169 9.76 -1.45 13.88
C ALA A 169 10.64 -0.19 13.89
N PRO A 170 11.22 0.18 15.05
CA PRO A 170 11.83 1.49 15.23
C PRO A 170 13.09 1.75 14.39
N HIS A 171 13.85 0.72 14.02
CA HIS A 171 15.14 0.92 13.33
C HIS A 171 14.93 1.24 11.85
N ILE A 172 14.07 0.47 11.16
CA ILE A 172 13.79 0.74 9.74
C ILE A 172 13.07 2.08 9.55
N THR A 173 12.15 2.42 10.47
CA THR A 173 11.37 3.65 10.34
C THR A 173 12.25 4.85 10.58
N GLU A 174 13.20 4.76 11.52
CA GLU A 174 14.20 5.79 11.77
C GLU A 174 15.13 5.97 10.57
N GLU A 175 15.68 4.88 10.00
CA GLU A 175 16.58 4.97 8.84
C GLU A 175 15.90 5.63 7.63
N ILE A 176 14.65 5.24 7.33
CA ILE A 176 13.89 5.85 6.24
C ILE A 176 13.54 7.31 6.56
N TYR A 177 13.17 7.61 7.82
CA TYR A 177 12.88 8.96 8.28
C TYR A 177 14.08 9.90 8.10
N GLN A 178 15.25 9.51 8.61
CA GLN A 178 16.48 10.29 8.50
C GLN A 178 16.86 10.56 7.05
N THR A 179 16.65 9.57 6.18
CA THR A 179 17.00 9.68 4.76
C THR A 179 16.06 10.61 3.97
N MET A 180 14.78 10.66 4.32
CA MET A 180 13.75 11.24 3.43
C MET A 180 12.95 12.40 4.04
N TYR A 181 12.91 12.53 5.37
CA TYR A 181 11.92 13.37 6.05
C TYR A 181 12.52 14.28 7.13
N ALA A 182 13.67 13.94 7.73
CA ALA A 182 14.21 14.66 8.88
C ALA A 182 14.45 16.16 8.61
N GLU A 183 14.99 16.51 7.45
CA GLU A 183 15.23 17.92 7.05
C GLU A 183 13.93 18.73 7.01
N GLU A 184 12.90 18.19 6.34
CA GLU A 184 11.63 18.90 6.12
C GLU A 184 10.71 18.87 7.33
N LYS A 185 10.74 17.80 8.13
CA LYS A 185 9.89 17.64 9.33
C LYS A 185 10.49 18.28 10.57
N GLY A 186 11.81 18.43 10.64
CA GLY A 186 12.49 19.14 11.71
C GLY A 186 12.54 18.42 13.07
N TYR A 187 12.18 17.13 13.14
CA TYR A 187 12.39 16.34 14.36
C TYR A 187 13.73 15.59 14.25
N GLU A 188 14.46 15.49 15.36
CA GLU A 188 15.73 14.78 15.39
C GLU A 188 15.57 13.27 15.13
N SER A 189 14.39 12.71 15.42
CA SER A 189 14.04 11.31 15.21
C SER A 189 12.54 11.16 14.97
N ILE A 190 12.12 10.12 14.23
CA ILE A 190 10.69 9.83 14.06
C ILE A 190 10.03 9.52 15.41
N HIS A 191 10.80 9.00 16.36
CA HIS A 191 10.36 8.69 17.73
C HIS A 191 10.11 9.94 18.59
N LEU A 192 10.52 11.12 18.10
CA LEU A 192 10.22 12.42 18.70
C LEU A 192 9.14 13.19 17.90
N SER A 193 8.72 12.65 16.75
CA SER A 193 7.63 13.22 15.96
C SER A 193 6.28 12.95 16.65
N PRO A 194 5.28 13.85 16.49
CA PRO A 194 3.96 13.63 17.05
C PRO A 194 3.29 12.42 16.40
N TRP A 195 2.44 11.74 17.18
CA TRP A 195 1.54 10.74 16.62
C TRP A 195 0.65 11.37 15.53
N PRO A 196 0.45 10.70 14.38
CA PRO A 196 -0.34 11.23 13.28
C PRO A 196 -1.80 11.52 13.70
N ALA A 197 -2.22 12.77 13.58
CA ALA A 197 -3.63 13.13 13.72
C ALA A 197 -4.39 12.88 12.40
N VAL A 198 -5.62 12.41 12.53
CA VAL A 198 -6.51 12.16 11.39
C VAL A 198 -6.91 13.49 10.76
N ASN A 199 -6.75 13.60 9.45
CA ASN A 199 -7.20 14.75 8.69
C ASN A 199 -8.52 14.44 7.98
N GLU A 200 -9.63 14.85 8.58
CA GLU A 200 -10.98 14.64 8.04
C GLU A 200 -11.16 15.20 6.62
N LYS A 201 -10.38 16.22 6.22
CA LYS A 201 -10.46 16.78 4.85
C LYS A 201 -9.95 15.82 3.77
N LEU A 202 -9.12 14.84 4.17
CA LEU A 202 -8.61 13.81 3.26
C LEU A 202 -9.50 12.56 3.25
N MET A 203 -10.50 12.48 4.13
CA MET A 203 -11.49 11.40 4.11
C MET A 203 -12.50 11.62 2.99
N ASP A 204 -12.65 10.61 2.16
CA ASP A 204 -13.42 10.68 0.94
C ASP A 204 -13.98 9.29 0.58
N GLU A 205 -15.18 9.02 1.08
CA GLU A 205 -15.85 7.73 0.83
C GLU A 205 -16.19 7.50 -0.65
N GLU A 206 -16.40 8.56 -1.43
CA GLU A 206 -16.69 8.44 -2.86
C GLU A 206 -15.42 8.05 -3.62
N ALA A 207 -14.29 8.71 -3.32
CA ALA A 207 -13.00 8.32 -3.89
C ALA A 207 -12.58 6.92 -3.45
N GLU A 208 -12.91 6.50 -2.22
CA GLU A 208 -12.68 5.12 -1.77
C GLU A 208 -13.44 4.10 -2.63
N LYS A 209 -14.76 4.30 -2.81
CA LYS A 209 -15.60 3.40 -3.61
C LYS A 209 -15.15 3.37 -5.08
N SER A 210 -14.88 4.53 -5.66
CA SER A 210 -14.43 4.66 -7.05
C SER A 210 -13.03 4.04 -7.25
N GLY A 211 -12.09 4.34 -6.35
CA GLY A 211 -10.73 3.80 -6.43
C GLY A 211 -10.65 2.30 -6.17
N ASP A 212 -11.48 1.75 -5.26
CA ASP A 212 -11.57 0.30 -5.05
C ASP A 212 -12.06 -0.42 -6.32
N LEU A 213 -13.01 0.18 -7.04
CA LEU A 213 -13.45 -0.32 -8.34
C LEU A 213 -12.35 -0.24 -9.41
N ILE A 214 -11.69 0.90 -9.54
CA ILE A 214 -10.58 1.09 -10.49
C ILE A 214 -9.47 0.06 -10.22
N MET A 215 -9.09 -0.11 -8.95
CA MET A 215 -8.05 -1.06 -8.56
C MET A 215 -8.47 -2.53 -8.80
N ALA A 216 -9.75 -2.85 -8.59
CA ALA A 216 -10.28 -4.18 -8.92
C ALA A 216 -10.16 -4.48 -10.42
N VAL A 217 -10.49 -3.51 -11.29
CA VAL A 217 -10.32 -3.63 -12.74
C VAL A 217 -8.85 -3.87 -13.09
N ILE A 218 -7.94 -3.02 -12.60
CA ILE A 218 -6.49 -3.15 -12.87
C ILE A 218 -5.98 -4.53 -12.42
N THR A 219 -6.38 -4.97 -11.23
CA THR A 219 -5.94 -6.24 -10.65
C THR A 219 -6.40 -7.42 -11.49
N GLU A 220 -7.67 -7.46 -11.91
CA GLU A 220 -8.19 -8.58 -12.70
C GLU A 220 -7.64 -8.59 -14.14
N VAL A 221 -7.34 -7.43 -14.74
CA VAL A 221 -6.64 -7.37 -16.03
C VAL A 221 -5.21 -7.92 -15.90
N ARG A 222 -4.46 -7.52 -14.87
CA ARG A 222 -3.10 -8.04 -14.61
C ARG A 222 -3.13 -9.55 -14.33
N ARG A 223 -4.15 -10.00 -13.60
CA ARG A 223 -4.37 -11.42 -13.32
C ARG A 223 -4.64 -12.22 -14.59
N GLU A 224 -5.43 -11.70 -15.52
CA GLU A 224 -5.65 -12.34 -16.81
C GLU A 224 -4.35 -12.49 -17.61
N LYS A 225 -3.51 -11.45 -17.65
CA LYS A 225 -2.18 -11.55 -18.28
C LYS A 225 -1.32 -12.64 -17.64
N ALA A 226 -1.28 -12.68 -16.31
CA ALA A 226 -0.51 -13.67 -15.57
C ALA A 226 -1.00 -15.11 -15.85
N GLU A 227 -2.32 -15.33 -15.87
CA GLU A 227 -2.92 -16.63 -16.21
C GLU A 227 -2.61 -17.05 -17.65
N LYS A 228 -2.57 -16.08 -18.59
CA LYS A 228 -2.11 -16.28 -19.97
C LYS A 228 -0.58 -16.37 -20.11
N ARG A 229 0.17 -16.33 -19.00
CA ARG A 229 1.65 -16.31 -18.94
C ARG A 229 2.27 -15.18 -19.77
N MET A 230 1.56 -14.07 -19.90
CA MET A 230 2.02 -12.88 -20.59
C MET A 230 2.77 -11.96 -19.63
N PRO A 231 3.86 -11.31 -20.08
CA PRO A 231 4.44 -10.19 -19.37
C PRO A 231 3.38 -9.11 -19.05
N LEU A 232 3.45 -8.50 -17.87
CA LEU A 232 2.47 -7.48 -17.47
C LEU A 232 2.52 -6.24 -18.37
N ASN A 233 3.67 -5.98 -19.00
CA ASN A 233 3.88 -4.90 -19.95
C ASN A 233 3.41 -5.22 -21.38
N THR A 234 2.91 -6.43 -21.66
CA THR A 234 2.30 -6.78 -22.96
C THR A 234 1.17 -5.81 -23.27
N GLN A 235 1.20 -5.23 -24.47
CA GLN A 235 0.17 -4.27 -24.89
C GLN A 235 -1.17 -4.96 -25.12
N ILE A 236 -2.25 -4.28 -24.73
CA ILE A 236 -3.63 -4.66 -25.04
C ILE A 236 -4.08 -3.72 -26.17
N LYS A 237 -4.41 -4.23 -27.35
CA LYS A 237 -4.91 -3.43 -28.48
C LYS A 237 -6.21 -2.72 -28.14
N LYS A 238 -7.14 -3.44 -27.50
CA LYS A 238 -8.42 -2.89 -27.05
C LYS A 238 -8.85 -3.54 -25.73
N LEU A 239 -9.13 -2.70 -24.74
CA LEU A 239 -9.74 -3.10 -23.46
C LEU A 239 -11.16 -2.56 -23.43
N THR A 240 -12.15 -3.44 -23.43
CA THR A 240 -13.57 -3.06 -23.29
C THR A 240 -14.02 -3.41 -21.88
N ILE A 241 -14.57 -2.44 -21.14
CA ILE A 241 -15.08 -2.60 -19.78
C ILE A 241 -16.58 -2.35 -19.79
N TYR A 242 -17.35 -3.36 -19.41
CA TYR A 242 -18.79 -3.32 -19.23
C TYR A 242 -19.09 -3.08 -17.77
N ALA A 243 -19.50 -1.87 -17.41
CA ALA A 243 -19.72 -1.48 -16.03
C ALA A 243 -21.09 -1.89 -15.48
N GLY A 244 -22.02 -2.33 -16.35
CA GLY A 244 -23.39 -2.68 -15.97
C GLY A 244 -24.30 -1.45 -15.76
N GLU A 245 -23.81 -0.47 -15.01
CA GLU A 245 -24.54 0.73 -14.58
C GLU A 245 -23.78 2.00 -14.93
N LYS A 246 -24.51 3.12 -15.04
CA LYS A 246 -23.96 4.42 -15.42
C LYS A 246 -22.97 4.97 -14.39
N ASP A 247 -23.31 4.89 -13.10
CA ASP A 247 -22.48 5.45 -12.03
C ASP A 247 -21.13 4.70 -11.90
N LEU A 248 -21.15 3.39 -12.14
CA LEU A 248 -19.92 2.57 -12.19
C LEU A 248 -19.10 2.91 -13.43
N ALA A 249 -19.73 3.13 -14.59
CA ALA A 249 -19.03 3.57 -15.80
C ALA A 249 -18.34 4.91 -15.58
N GLU A 250 -19.05 5.90 -15.00
CA GLU A 250 -18.48 7.21 -14.66
C GLU A 250 -17.32 7.10 -13.67
N SER A 251 -17.43 6.22 -12.67
CA SER A 251 -16.35 5.97 -11.70
C SER A 251 -15.10 5.38 -12.36
N ILE A 252 -15.25 4.42 -13.29
CA ILE A 252 -14.14 3.83 -14.05
C ILE A 252 -13.55 4.85 -15.02
N GLU A 253 -14.40 5.68 -15.63
CA GLU A 253 -14.00 6.73 -16.57
C GLU A 253 -13.06 7.75 -15.90
N ARG A 254 -13.33 8.13 -14.65
CA ARG A 254 -12.43 8.99 -13.86
C ARG A 254 -11.03 8.40 -13.69
N GLY A 255 -10.91 7.06 -13.65
CA GLY A 255 -9.64 6.33 -13.57
C GLY A 255 -9.05 5.90 -14.92
N ARG A 256 -9.61 6.35 -16.05
CA ARG A 256 -9.25 5.88 -17.41
C ARG A 256 -7.75 5.92 -17.66
N GLU A 257 -7.09 7.01 -17.30
CA GLU A 257 -5.66 7.21 -17.53
C GLU A 257 -4.79 6.22 -16.77
N ASP A 258 -5.08 6.01 -15.48
CA ASP A 258 -4.35 5.08 -14.62
C ASP A 258 -4.58 3.62 -15.08
N ILE A 259 -5.81 3.27 -15.47
CA ILE A 259 -6.12 1.94 -16.05
C ILE A 259 -5.33 1.74 -17.35
N THR A 260 -5.34 2.72 -18.24
CA THR A 260 -4.67 2.67 -19.55
C THR A 260 -3.16 2.49 -19.38
N GLY A 261 -2.55 3.33 -18.54
CA GLY A 261 -1.11 3.31 -18.27
C GLY A 261 -0.67 2.01 -17.61
N THR A 262 -1.39 1.55 -16.59
CA THR A 262 -1.03 0.36 -15.81
C THR A 262 -1.25 -0.93 -16.60
N CYS A 263 -2.37 -1.03 -17.31
CA CYS A 263 -2.72 -2.21 -18.08
C CYS A 263 -2.10 -2.23 -19.49
N LYS A 264 -1.39 -1.16 -19.90
CA LYS A 264 -0.82 -1.01 -21.25
C LYS A 264 -1.87 -1.17 -22.36
N ALA A 265 -3.05 -0.58 -22.15
CA ALA A 265 -4.12 -0.59 -23.15
C ALA A 265 -3.90 0.54 -24.17
N LEU A 266 -3.96 0.24 -25.47
CA LEU A 266 -3.86 1.24 -26.54
C LEU A 266 -5.20 1.95 -26.78
N LYS A 267 -6.30 1.20 -26.64
CA LYS A 267 -7.66 1.72 -26.71
C LYS A 267 -8.46 1.17 -25.53
N ILE A 268 -9.19 2.05 -24.86
CA ILE A 268 -10.11 1.67 -23.78
C ILE A 268 -11.52 2.17 -24.10
N GLU A 269 -12.49 1.27 -23.99
CA GLU A 269 -13.91 1.52 -24.19
C GLU A 269 -14.65 1.14 -22.92
N ILE A 270 -15.38 2.09 -22.33
CA ILE A 270 -16.13 1.90 -21.09
C ILE A 270 -17.61 2.04 -21.43
N VAL A 271 -18.40 1.02 -21.11
CA VAL A 271 -19.80 0.91 -21.52
C VAL A 271 -20.69 0.75 -20.30
N ALA A 272 -21.71 1.59 -20.17
CA ALA A 272 -22.72 1.54 -19.11
C ALA A 272 -23.81 0.49 -19.38
N SER A 273 -23.42 -0.72 -19.79
CA SER A 273 -24.32 -1.84 -20.00
C SER A 273 -23.70 -3.12 -19.46
N THR A 274 -24.54 -4.13 -19.25
CA THR A 274 -24.05 -5.49 -19.06
C THR A 274 -23.36 -5.97 -20.33
N GLY A 275 -22.37 -6.84 -20.17
CA GLY A 275 -21.63 -7.39 -21.30
C GLY A 275 -20.94 -8.70 -20.96
N GLU A 276 -20.10 -9.15 -21.88
CA GLU A 276 -19.38 -10.41 -21.80
C GLU A 276 -17.95 -10.24 -21.28
N GLY A 277 -17.24 -11.37 -21.18
CA GLY A 277 -15.86 -11.39 -20.72
C GLY A 277 -15.69 -11.75 -19.25
N ARG A 278 -14.52 -11.42 -18.72
CA ARG A 278 -14.09 -11.79 -17.37
C ARG A 278 -14.72 -10.88 -16.34
N GLU A 279 -15.20 -11.47 -15.26
CA GLU A 279 -15.76 -10.77 -14.10
C GLU A 279 -14.67 -10.04 -13.30
N VAL A 280 -14.94 -8.79 -12.93
CA VAL A 280 -14.10 -7.99 -12.05
C VAL A 280 -14.54 -8.21 -10.61
N LYS A 281 -13.86 -9.08 -9.86
CA LYS A 281 -14.23 -9.36 -8.46
C LYS A 281 -13.80 -8.21 -7.53
N PRO A 282 -14.61 -7.83 -6.52
CA PRO A 282 -15.91 -8.42 -6.12
C PRO A 282 -17.14 -7.83 -6.86
N TYR A 283 -16.95 -6.98 -7.86
CA TYR A 283 -17.99 -6.29 -8.61
C TYR A 283 -18.58 -7.19 -9.72
N GLY A 284 -19.46 -8.12 -9.36
CA GLY A 284 -20.02 -9.11 -10.30
C GLY A 284 -20.72 -8.54 -11.55
N ASN A 285 -21.19 -7.30 -11.49
CA ASN A 285 -21.81 -6.59 -12.61
C ASN A 285 -20.79 -6.00 -13.59
N VAL A 286 -19.53 -5.85 -13.17
CA VAL A 286 -18.45 -5.28 -13.97
C VAL A 286 -17.66 -6.38 -14.64
N ARG A 287 -17.54 -6.31 -15.97
CA ARG A 287 -16.82 -7.29 -16.78
C ARG A 287 -15.88 -6.61 -17.76
N PHE A 288 -14.87 -7.32 -18.23
CA PHE A 288 -13.99 -6.80 -19.26
C PHE A 288 -13.58 -7.84 -20.31
N VAL A 289 -13.25 -7.34 -21.49
CA VAL A 289 -12.65 -8.10 -22.60
C VAL A 289 -11.35 -7.42 -23.00
N ALA A 290 -10.24 -8.16 -22.96
CA ALA A 290 -8.92 -7.70 -23.39
C ALA A 290 -8.51 -8.37 -24.70
N GLU A 291 -8.34 -7.55 -25.75
CA GLU A 291 -7.86 -7.94 -27.07
C GLU A 291 -6.37 -7.63 -27.19
N TYR A 292 -5.52 -8.67 -27.30
CA TYR A 292 -4.06 -8.57 -27.37
C TYR A 292 -3.55 -8.48 -28.82
#